data_AF-A0A8C5KJA7-F1
#
_entry.id   AF-A0A8C5KJA7-F1
#
_cell.length_a   1.000
_cell.length_b   1.000
_cell.length_c   1.000
_cell.angle_alpha   90.00
_cell.angle_beta   90.00
_cell.angle_gamma   90.00
#
_symmetry.space_group_name_H-M   'P 1'
#
loop_
_entity.id
_entity.type
_entity.pdbx_description
1 polymer ?
#
loop_
_entity_poly.entity_id
_entity_poly.type
_entity_poly.pdbx_seq_one_letter_code
_entity_poly.pdbx_strand_id
1 'polypeptide(L)'
;VEVGRVACVSFGPRAGKLVAIVDETDENRASVDGPCTRVRRQAMPFKCMQLSDFILKFPHSARQKYADISTKWASTRWATKIEARERKAKITDFDRFKVMERERNSRQA
;
A
#
# COMPACT_ATOMS: atom_id res chain seq x y z
N VAL A 1 8.46 -11.92 -10.40
CA VAL A 1 8.71 -10.65 -9.69
C VAL A 1 9.71 -9.89 -10.54
N GLU A 2 9.79 -8.57 -10.44
CA GLU A 2 10.78 -7.81 -11.22
C GLU A 2 11.35 -6.67 -10.39
N VAL A 3 12.60 -6.31 -10.72
CA VAL A 3 13.29 -5.15 -10.14
C VAL A 3 12.53 -3.88 -10.50
N GLY A 4 12.26 -3.07 -9.48
CA GLY A 4 11.58 -1.79 -9.60
C GLY A 4 10.07 -1.84 -9.49
N ARG A 5 9.47 -3.02 -9.39
CA ARG A 5 8.04 -3.13 -9.10
C ARG A 5 7.72 -2.66 -7.69
N VAL A 6 6.62 -1.92 -7.57
CA VAL A 6 6.09 -1.43 -6.30
C VAL A 6 5.13 -2.47 -5.73
N ALA A 7 5.25 -2.72 -4.44
CA ALA A 7 4.38 -3.60 -3.68
C ALA A 7 3.83 -2.88 -2.45
N CYS A 8 2.65 -3.29 -1.99
CA CYS A 8 2.10 -2.87 -0.72
C CYS A 8 2.29 -4.00 0.29
N VAL A 9 2.81 -3.69 1.49
CA VAL A 9 2.97 -4.67 2.55
C VAL A 9 1.60 -4.99 3.16
N SER A 10 1.18 -6.25 3.10
CA SER A 10 -0.15 -6.65 3.59
C SER A 10 -0.17 -6.92 5.09
N PHE A 11 0.88 -7.53 5.64
CA PHE A 11 0.94 -7.91 7.05
C PHE A 11 2.37 -7.81 7.61
N GLY A 12 2.46 -7.78 8.94
CA GLY A 12 3.72 -7.63 9.67
C GLY A 12 3.96 -6.19 10.17
N PRO A 13 5.18 -5.86 10.65
CA PRO A 13 5.46 -4.60 11.35
C PRO A 13 5.35 -3.35 10.46
N ARG A 14 5.19 -3.53 9.15
CA ARG A 14 5.06 -2.45 8.16
C ARG A 14 3.80 -2.57 7.30
N ALA A 15 2.79 -3.28 7.79
CA ALA A 15 1.52 -3.41 7.09
C ALA A 15 0.97 -2.04 6.64
N GLY A 16 0.42 -1.98 5.44
CA GLY A 16 -0.13 -0.77 4.82
C GLY A 16 0.90 0.15 4.17
N LYS A 17 2.20 -0.14 4.27
CA LYS A 17 3.25 0.69 3.64
C LYS A 17 3.54 0.24 2.21
N LEU A 18 3.78 1.21 1.33
CA LEU A 18 4.31 0.95 0.00
C LEU A 18 5.81 0.76 0.04
N VAL A 19 6.29 -0.12 -0.83
CA VAL A 19 7.70 -0.45 -0.96
C VAL A 19 8.04 -0.78 -2.40
N ALA A 20 9.28 -0.57 -2.83
CA ALA A 20 9.79 -0.94 -4.14
C ALA A 20 10.78 -2.10 -4.01
N ILE A 21 10.71 -3.06 -4.93
CA ILE A 21 11.65 -4.19 -5.00
C ILE A 21 12.93 -3.71 -5.68
N VAL A 22 14.06 -3.80 -4.99
CA VAL A 22 15.36 -3.36 -5.50
C VAL A 22 16.13 -4.50 -6.14
N ASP A 23 16.04 -5.67 -5.53
CA ASP A 23 16.79 -6.86 -5.88
C ASP A 23 16.05 -8.10 -5.37
N GLU A 24 16.20 -9.22 -6.05
CA GLU A 24 15.72 -10.54 -5.65
C GLU A 24 16.86 -11.27 -4.95
N THR A 25 16.72 -11.51 -3.65
CA THR A 25 17.76 -12.20 -2.87
C THR A 25 17.66 -13.71 -3.04
N ASP A 26 16.45 -14.23 -2.87
CA ASP A 26 16.13 -15.65 -2.96
C ASP A 26 14.77 -15.80 -3.68
N GLU A 27 14.41 -17.02 -4.09
CA GLU A 27 13.11 -17.33 -4.70
C GLU A 27 11.90 -16.82 -3.88
N ASN A 28 12.04 -16.79 -2.56
CA ASN A 28 10.98 -16.40 -1.63
C ASN A 28 11.14 -15.00 -1.04
N ARG A 29 12.26 -14.29 -1.30
CA ARG A 29 12.63 -13.04 -0.62
C ARG A 29 13.22 -12.02 -1.59
N ALA A 30 12.83 -10.77 -1.42
CA ALA A 30 13.43 -9.65 -2.12
C ALA A 30 14.04 -8.63 -1.16
N SER A 31 15.08 -7.94 -1.62
CA SER A 31 15.55 -6.69 -1.03
C SER A 31 14.59 -5.58 -1.42
N VAL A 32 14.00 -4.95 -0.42
CA VAL A 32 12.88 -4.03 -0.55
C VAL A 32 13.25 -2.70 0.08
N ASP A 33 12.92 -1.60 -0.57
CA ASP A 33 13.23 -0.24 -0.14
C ASP A 33 12.01 0.68 -0.28
N GLY A 34 11.80 1.57 0.69
CA GLY A 34 10.62 2.44 0.74
C GLY A 34 10.93 3.75 1.46
N PRO A 35 11.72 4.65 0.86
CA PRO A 35 12.15 5.87 1.55
C PRO A 35 10.99 6.84 1.79
N CYS A 36 10.03 6.95 0.86
CA CYS A 36 8.86 7.81 1.02
C CYS A 36 7.93 7.31 2.14
N THR A 37 7.92 6.01 2.44
CA THR A 37 7.07 5.36 3.44
C THR A 37 7.79 5.00 4.73
N ARG A 38 9.03 5.49 4.91
CA ARG A 38 9.89 5.23 6.08
C ARG A 38 10.19 3.74 6.28
N VAL A 39 10.29 2.97 5.20
CA VAL A 39 10.78 1.60 5.22
C VAL A 39 12.23 1.62 4.77
N ARG A 40 13.15 1.36 5.71
CA ARG A 40 14.57 1.20 5.37
C ARG A 40 14.77 -0.05 4.51
N ARG A 41 15.79 -0.02 3.66
CA ARG A 41 16.20 -1.16 2.83
C ARG A 41 16.40 -2.42 3.67
N GLN A 42 15.73 -3.50 3.30
CA GLN A 42 15.89 -4.79 3.95
C GLN A 42 15.29 -5.95 3.14
N ALA A 43 15.68 -7.17 3.48
CA ALA A 43 15.09 -8.37 2.90
C ALA A 43 13.67 -8.62 3.44
N MET A 44 12.72 -8.91 2.56
CA MET A 44 11.31 -9.16 2.91
C MET A 44 10.73 -10.30 2.06
N PRO A 45 9.96 -11.23 2.65
CA PRO A 45 9.41 -12.37 1.92
C PRO A 45 8.24 -11.96 1.02
N PHE A 46 8.12 -12.55 -0.17
CA PHE A 46 7.04 -12.24 -1.11
C PHE A 46 5.64 -12.48 -0.53
N LYS A 47 5.50 -13.45 0.38
CA LYS A 47 4.22 -13.78 1.03
C LYS A 47 3.58 -12.61 1.78
N CYS A 48 4.37 -11.66 2.28
CA CYS A 48 3.85 -10.54 3.09
C CYS A 48 3.57 -9.26 2.29
N MET A 49 3.73 -9.29 0.97
CA MET A 49 3.50 -8.15 0.10
C MET A 49 2.57 -8.50 -1.06
N GLN A 50 1.77 -7.54 -1.48
CA GLN A 50 0.95 -7.62 -2.67
C GLN A 50 1.54 -6.71 -3.74
N LEU A 51 1.85 -7.30 -4.89
CA LEU A 51 2.40 -6.57 -6.03
C LEU A 51 1.35 -5.63 -6.63
N SER A 52 1.81 -4.45 -7.03
CA SER A 52 1.01 -3.52 -7.84
C SER A 52 1.51 -3.51 -9.28
N ASP A 53 0.76 -2.83 -10.15
CA ASP A 53 1.11 -2.64 -11.56
C ASP A 53 2.13 -1.51 -11.78
N PHE A 54 2.52 -0.81 -10.71
CA PHE A 54 3.50 0.26 -10.81
C PHE A 54 4.91 -0.30 -10.90
N ILE A 55 5.64 0.11 -11.94
CA ILE A 55 7.03 -0.25 -12.19
C ILE A 55 7.87 1.02 -12.27
N LEU A 56 8.89 1.10 -11.44
CA LEU A 56 9.92 2.12 -11.51
C LEU A 56 11.10 1.59 -12.31
N LYS A 57 11.54 2.37 -13.29
CA LYS A 57 12.76 2.05 -14.05
C LYS A 57 13.96 2.60 -13.29
N PHE A 58 14.74 1.72 -12.66
CA PHE A 58 16.03 2.05 -12.06
C PHE A 58 17.00 0.87 -12.19
N PRO A 59 18.33 1.12 -12.21
CA PRO A 59 19.29 0.04 -12.31
C PRO A 59 19.26 -0.83 -11.04
N HIS A 60 19.54 -2.12 -11.21
CA HIS A 60 19.66 -3.04 -10.10
C HIS A 60 20.64 -2.51 -9.03
N SER A 61 20.29 -2.65 -7.75
CA SER A 61 21.05 -2.09 -6.62
C SER A 61 21.18 -0.55 -6.58
N ALA A 62 20.36 0.20 -7.32
CA ALA A 62 20.36 1.66 -7.26
C ALA A 62 20.20 2.19 -5.83
N ARG A 63 20.89 3.29 -5.52
CA ARG A 63 20.67 4.04 -4.28
C ARG A 63 19.37 4.84 -4.35
N GLN A 64 18.81 5.05 -3.17
CA GLN A 64 17.57 5.72 -2.75
C GLN A 64 17.19 7.01 -3.53
N LYS A 65 16.90 6.90 -4.83
CA LYS A 65 16.40 7.98 -5.69
C LYS A 65 15.14 7.49 -6.39
N TYR A 66 14.02 7.44 -5.67
CA TYR A 66 12.73 7.04 -6.26
C TYR A 66 11.87 8.27 -6.52
N ALA A 67 11.29 8.31 -7.71
CA ALA A 67 10.26 9.28 -8.06
C ALA A 67 9.04 9.08 -7.15
N ASP A 68 8.35 10.18 -6.84
CA ASP A 68 7.27 10.18 -5.86
C ASP A 68 6.02 9.45 -6.39
N ILE A 69 5.93 8.14 -6.14
CA ILE A 69 4.78 7.30 -6.49
C ILE A 69 3.61 7.54 -5.54
N SER A 70 3.85 8.17 -4.39
CA SER A 70 2.84 8.38 -3.35
C SER A 70 1.57 9.02 -3.93
N THR A 71 1.73 10.03 -4.79
CA THR A 71 0.61 10.72 -5.45
C THR A 71 -0.16 9.81 -6.40
N LYS A 72 0.53 9.00 -7.20
CA LYS A 72 -0.11 8.04 -8.13
C LYS A 72 -0.79 6.89 -7.40
N TRP A 73 -0.20 6.45 -6.28
CA TRP A 73 -0.82 5.47 -5.43
C TRP A 73 -2.10 6.02 -4.81
N ALA A 74 -2.07 7.23 -4.26
CA ALA A 74 -3.22 7.86 -3.63
C ALA A 74 -4.43 8.01 -4.56
N SER A 75 -4.22 8.23 -5.86
CA SER A 75 -5.30 8.29 -6.85
C SER A 75 -5.85 6.92 -7.27
N THR A 76 -5.21 5.82 -6.87
CA THR A 76 -5.62 4.47 -7.26
C THR A 76 -6.84 4.02 -6.44
N ARG A 77 -7.81 3.34 -7.09
CA ARG A 77 -9.00 2.75 -6.41
C ARG A 77 -8.63 1.86 -5.23
N TRP A 78 -7.48 1.20 -5.30
CA TRP A 78 -6.93 0.39 -4.21
C TRP A 78 -6.63 1.25 -2.97
N ALA A 79 -5.90 2.34 -3.13
CA ALA A 79 -5.60 3.25 -2.02
C ALA A 79 -6.88 3.84 -1.42
N THR A 80 -7.82 4.28 -2.26
CA THR A 80 -9.14 4.76 -1.80
C THR A 80 -9.89 3.69 -0.99
N LYS A 81 -9.82 2.42 -1.39
CA LYS A 81 -10.45 1.30 -0.66
C LYS A 81 -9.78 1.03 0.68
N ILE A 82 -8.45 1.16 0.76
CA ILE A 82 -7.71 1.05 2.02
C ILE A 82 -8.12 2.19 2.96
N GLU A 83 -8.11 3.43 2.47
CA GLU A 83 -8.49 4.60 3.26
C GLU A 83 -9.95 4.51 3.75
N ALA A 84 -10.88 4.10 2.88
CA ALA A 84 -12.28 3.89 3.26
C ALA A 84 -12.42 2.82 4.36
N ARG A 85 -11.62 1.75 4.31
CA ARG A 85 -11.61 0.72 5.36
C ARG A 85 -11.08 1.28 6.68
N GLU A 86 -10.01 2.06 6.65
CA GLU A 86 -9.47 2.71 7.84
C GLU A 86 -10.45 3.72 8.46
N ARG A 87 -11.12 4.51 7.63
CA ARG A 87 -12.17 5.45 8.08
C ARG A 87 -13.34 4.72 8.73
N LYS A 88 -13.78 3.59 8.14
CA LYS A 88 -14.82 2.74 8.74
C LYS A 88 -14.38 2.11 10.05
N ALA A 89 -13.11 1.75 10.20
CA ALA A 89 -12.60 1.22 11.47
C ALA A 89 -12.59 2.27 12.60
N LYS A 90 -12.41 3.55 12.26
CA LYS A 90 -12.36 4.68 13.20
C LYS A 90 -13.73 5.34 13.48
N ILE A 91 -14.82 4.79 12.93
CA ILE A 91 -16.14 5.41 13.03
C ILE A 91 -16.72 5.31 14.45
N THR A 92 -17.21 6.42 14.99
CA THR A 92 -17.83 6.49 16.32
C THR A 92 -19.26 5.95 16.25
N ASP A 93 -19.83 5.54 17.38
CA ASP A 93 -21.23 5.09 17.48
C ASP A 93 -22.22 6.12 16.90
N PHE A 94 -22.04 7.40 17.24
CA PHE A 94 -22.85 8.50 16.68
C PHE A 94 -22.74 8.61 15.15
N ASP A 95 -21.55 8.35 14.59
CA ASP A 95 -21.35 8.35 13.14
C ASP A 95 -22.04 7.16 12.47
N ARG A 96 -22.09 5.99 13.13
CA ARG A 96 -22.84 4.82 12.65
C ARG A 96 -24.34 5.10 12.63
N PHE A 97 -24.87 5.77 13.66
CA PHE A 97 -26.26 6.20 13.70
C PHE A 97 -26.60 7.13 12.52
N LYS A 98 -25.77 8.13 12.24
CA LYS A 98 -25.94 9.02 11.07
C LYS A 98 -25.92 8.29 9.73
N VAL A 99 -25.06 7.27 9.58
CA VAL A 99 -25.03 6.44 8.37
C VAL A 99 -26.32 5.63 8.23
N MET A 100 -26.79 5.02 9.32
CA MET A 100 -28.03 4.23 9.34
C MET A 100 -29.25 5.06 8.93
N GLU A 101 -29.42 6.26 9.49
CA GLU A 101 -30.53 7.15 9.13
C GLU A 101 -30.49 7.58 7.65
N ARG A 102 -29.29 7.88 7.12
CA ARG A 102 -29.12 8.20 5.69
C ARG A 102 -29.50 7.02 4.80
N GLU A 103 -29.09 5.80 5.17
CA GLU A 103 -29.45 4.58 4.44
C GLU A 103 -30.97 4.33 4.48
N ARG A 104 -31.61 4.54 5.64
CA ARG A 104 -33.06 4.41 5.79
C ARG A 104 -33.81 5.36 4.86
N ASN A 105 -33.42 6.64 4.84
CA ASN A 105 -34.03 7.65 3.98
C ASN A 105 -33.83 7.34 2.49
N SER A 106 -32.65 6.85 2.10
CA SER A 106 -32.39 6.47 0.69
C SER A 106 -33.17 5.26 0.20
N ARG A 107 -33.67 4.41 1.11
CA ARG A 107 -34.49 3.23 0.77
C ARG A 107 -35.98 3.55 0.65
N GLN A 108 -36.41 4.70 1.20
CA GLN A 108 -37.80 5.15 1.20
C GLN A 108 -38.13 6.10 0.04
N ALA A 109 -37.11 6.65 -0.62
CA ALA A 109 -37.21 7.41 -1.86
C ALA A 109 -37.11 6.48 -3.08
#